data_AF-A0A172YPY4-F1
#
_entry.id   AF-A0A172YPY4-F1
#
_cell.length_a   1.000
_cell.length_b   1.000
_cell.length_c   1.000
_cell.angle_alpha   90.00
_cell.angle_beta   90.00
_cell.angle_gamma   90.00
#
_symmetry.space_group_name_H-M   'P 1'
#
loop_
_entity.id
_entity.type
_entity.pdbx_description
1 polymer ?
#
loop_
_entity_poly.entity_id
_entity_poly.type
_entity_poly.pdbx_seq_one_letter_code
_entity_poly.pdbx_strand_id
1 'polypeptide(L)'
;MRKIMLMGSLVLASLGAYAESANTPIDADQVNTQMQQPFTKAEIQQGMQEMQQRLNSRIEAWGAELKRDDFEWTWRGRQLKQPKRQEVCGIFQGIVNETWAMAQKNKARLSAENQQVLQSRSAFIEALGYENNIVDTKMGFDCRLK
;
A
#
# COMPACT_ATOMS: atom_id res chain seq x y z
N MET A 1 76.42 19.97 -32.95
CA MET A 1 75.69 19.00 -32.13
C MET A 1 76.11 19.14 -30.67
N ARG A 2 75.25 19.72 -29.81
CA ARG A 2 75.19 19.60 -28.33
C ARG A 2 74.33 20.74 -27.76
N LYS A 3 73.29 20.34 -27.00
CA LYS A 3 72.82 20.89 -25.70
C LYS A 3 72.43 22.37 -25.60
N ILE A 4 71.46 22.83 -24.82
CA ILE A 4 70.28 22.32 -24.08
C ILE A 4 69.63 23.60 -23.50
N MET A 5 68.29 23.60 -23.40
CA MET A 5 67.43 24.42 -22.52
C MET A 5 67.60 25.95 -22.46
N LEU A 6 66.53 26.63 -22.89
CA LEU A 6 65.95 27.73 -22.13
C LEU A 6 64.56 27.28 -21.67
N MET A 7 64.39 27.14 -20.36
CA MET A 7 63.09 27.08 -19.70
C MET A 7 62.48 28.48 -19.69
N GLY A 8 61.20 28.58 -20.03
CA GLY A 8 60.44 29.82 -19.90
C GLY A 8 58.97 29.60 -20.17
N SER A 9 58.19 29.50 -19.10
CA SER A 9 56.76 29.83 -18.95
C SER A 9 55.76 29.21 -19.95
N LEU A 10 54.99 28.20 -19.53
CA LEU A 10 53.63 28.35 -18.94
C LEU A 10 52.76 29.38 -19.67
N VAL A 11 51.73 28.90 -20.38
CA VAL A 11 50.30 29.20 -20.13
C VAL A 11 49.40 28.52 -21.18
N LEU A 12 48.48 27.70 -20.63
CA LEU A 12 47.13 27.31 -21.06
C LEU A 12 46.82 26.99 -22.53
N ALA A 13 46.38 25.74 -22.77
CA ALA A 13 44.98 25.44 -23.09
C ALA A 13 44.76 23.92 -23.06
N SER A 14 44.05 23.42 -22.04
CA SER A 14 43.52 22.06 -22.04
C SER A 14 42.42 21.94 -23.10
N LEU A 15 42.73 21.27 -24.21
CA LEU A 15 41.73 20.73 -25.14
C LEU A 15 40.98 19.59 -24.45
N GLY A 16 39.97 19.92 -23.66
CA GLY A 16 38.92 18.99 -23.29
C GLY A 16 37.95 18.85 -24.45
N ALA A 17 38.12 17.80 -25.26
CA ALA A 17 37.06 17.35 -26.16
C ALA A 17 35.92 16.80 -25.29
N TYR A 18 34.86 17.58 -25.10
CA TYR A 18 33.59 17.05 -24.63
C TYR A 18 32.80 16.59 -25.86
N ALA A 19 32.40 15.32 -25.85
CA ALA A 19 31.52 14.75 -26.83
C ALA A 19 30.13 15.41 -26.70
N GLU A 20 29.65 15.97 -27.81
CA GLU A 20 28.29 16.48 -27.95
C GLU A 20 27.34 15.28 -28.05
N SER A 21 26.81 14.84 -26.91
CA SER A 21 25.72 13.85 -26.90
C SER A 21 24.45 14.55 -27.35
N ALA A 22 23.92 14.09 -28.48
CA ALA A 22 22.69 14.58 -29.10
C ALA A 22 21.56 14.71 -28.08
N ASN A 23 21.15 15.95 -27.84
CA ASN A 23 19.94 16.30 -27.12
C ASN A 23 18.73 15.80 -27.94
N THR A 24 18.32 14.57 -27.69
CA THR A 24 17.02 14.06 -28.14
C THR A 24 15.98 14.69 -27.22
N PRO A 25 15.00 15.46 -27.73
CA PRO A 25 13.83 15.76 -26.93
C PRO A 25 13.13 14.43 -26.70
N ILE A 26 13.24 13.90 -25.48
CA ILE A 26 12.39 12.80 -25.04
C ILE A 26 10.98 13.37 -25.08
N ASP A 27 10.24 12.93 -26.10
CA ASP A 27 8.80 13.05 -26.23
C ASP A 27 8.18 13.03 -24.84
N ALA A 28 7.47 14.10 -24.52
CA ALA A 28 6.61 14.16 -23.37
C ALA A 28 5.67 12.97 -23.49
N ASP A 29 6.05 11.90 -22.79
CA ASP A 29 5.29 10.67 -22.65
C ASP A 29 3.88 11.12 -22.32
N GLN A 30 3.00 10.91 -23.29
CA GLN A 30 1.66 11.41 -23.29
C GLN A 30 1.04 10.92 -21.99
N VAL A 31 0.91 11.81 -21.01
CA VAL A 31 0.02 11.62 -19.88
C VAL A 31 -1.37 11.61 -20.50
N ASN A 32 -1.75 10.44 -21.02
CA ASN A 32 -3.08 10.09 -21.40
C ASN A 32 -3.86 10.05 -20.09
N THR A 33 -4.23 11.24 -19.63
CA THR A 33 -5.33 11.47 -18.72
C THR A 33 -6.58 11.11 -19.50
N GLN A 34 -6.75 9.81 -19.79
CA GLN A 34 -8.08 9.26 -19.99
C GLN A 34 -8.87 9.77 -18.80
N MET A 35 -9.91 10.57 -19.05
CA MET A 35 -10.88 10.94 -18.03
C MET A 35 -11.36 9.63 -17.40
N GLN A 36 -10.73 9.22 -16.31
CA GLN A 36 -11.07 7.97 -15.66
C GLN A 36 -12.46 8.20 -15.09
N GLN A 37 -13.44 7.55 -15.70
CA GLN A 37 -14.84 7.70 -15.31
C GLN A 37 -14.95 7.44 -13.80
N PRO A 38 -15.73 8.27 -13.08
CA PRO A 38 -15.95 8.04 -11.67
C PRO A 38 -16.54 6.65 -11.46
N PHE A 39 -16.27 6.05 -10.31
CA PHE A 39 -16.86 4.75 -10.00
C PHE A 39 -18.38 4.82 -10.06
N THR A 40 -18.97 3.90 -10.81
CA THR A 40 -20.41 3.69 -10.80
C THR A 40 -20.84 3.04 -9.49
N LYS A 41 -22.11 3.23 -9.12
CA LYS A 41 -22.70 2.57 -7.95
C LYS A 41 -22.55 1.05 -8.00
N ALA A 42 -22.68 0.46 -9.20
CA ALA A 42 -22.54 -0.97 -9.41
C ALA A 42 -21.12 -1.46 -9.15
N GLU A 43 -20.09 -0.76 -9.65
CA GLU A 43 -18.69 -1.10 -9.39
C GLU A 43 -18.35 -1.04 -7.89
N ILE A 44 -18.86 -0.01 -7.18
CA ILE A 44 -18.63 0.11 -5.74
C ILE A 44 -19.29 -1.04 -4.99
N GLN A 45 -20.54 -1.36 -5.31
CA GLN A 45 -21.27 -2.46 -4.69
C GLN A 45 -20.59 -3.81 -4.93
N GLN A 46 -20.15 -4.06 -6.15
CA GLN A 46 -19.38 -5.25 -6.50
C GLN A 46 -18.06 -5.30 -5.71
N GLY A 47 -17.29 -4.20 -5.69
CA GLY A 47 -16.04 -4.14 -4.94
C GLY A 47 -16.24 -4.41 -3.44
N MET A 48 -17.30 -3.88 -2.83
CA MET A 48 -17.65 -4.17 -1.43
C MET A 48 -17.96 -5.65 -1.20
N GLN A 49 -18.72 -6.28 -2.10
CA GLN A 49 -19.04 -7.70 -2.01
C GLN A 49 -17.78 -8.56 -2.16
N GLU A 50 -16.91 -8.26 -3.12
CA GLU A 50 -15.65 -8.98 -3.33
C GLU A 50 -14.73 -8.88 -2.12
N MET A 51 -14.66 -7.71 -1.47
CA MET A 51 -13.88 -7.53 -0.24
C MET A 51 -14.43 -8.36 0.91
N GLN A 52 -15.76 -8.36 1.09
CA GLN A 52 -16.41 -9.16 2.13
C GLN A 52 -16.18 -10.67 1.89
N GLN A 53 -16.34 -11.12 0.65
CA GLN A 53 -16.10 -12.51 0.27
C GLN A 53 -14.64 -12.90 0.54
N ARG A 54 -13.68 -12.06 0.17
CA ARG A 54 -12.26 -12.31 0.43
C ARG A 54 -11.94 -12.41 1.92
N LEU A 55 -12.52 -11.54 2.74
CA LEU A 55 -12.39 -11.63 4.20
C LEU A 55 -12.96 -12.97 4.70
N ASN A 56 -14.19 -13.29 4.32
CA ASN A 56 -14.86 -14.52 4.75
C ASN A 56 -14.05 -15.76 4.36
N SER A 57 -13.63 -15.88 3.10
CA SER A 57 -12.84 -17.02 2.64
C SER A 57 -11.51 -17.16 3.36
N ARG A 58 -10.82 -16.05 3.69
CA ARG A 58 -9.57 -16.11 4.45
C ARG A 58 -9.80 -16.54 5.90
N ILE A 59 -10.88 -16.06 6.53
CA ILE A 59 -11.27 -16.48 7.89
C ILE A 59 -11.69 -17.94 7.91
N GLU A 60 -12.46 -18.41 6.92
CA GLU A 60 -12.88 -19.80 6.80
C GLU A 60 -11.69 -20.74 6.57
N ALA A 61 -10.80 -20.40 5.63
CA ALA A 61 -9.60 -21.17 5.36
C ALA A 61 -8.69 -21.25 6.59
N TRP A 62 -8.44 -20.10 7.24
CA TRP A 62 -7.68 -20.04 8.49
C TRP A 62 -8.35 -20.86 9.61
N GLY A 63 -9.67 -20.76 9.74
CA GLY A 63 -10.45 -21.48 10.75
C GLY A 63 -10.41 -23.00 10.56
N ALA A 64 -10.36 -23.47 9.31
CA ALA A 64 -10.26 -24.89 8.96
C ALA A 64 -8.92 -25.52 9.37
N GLU A 65 -7.87 -24.72 9.52
CA GLU A 65 -6.54 -25.18 9.93
C GLU A 65 -6.35 -25.26 11.45
N LEU A 66 -7.34 -24.79 12.23
CA LEU A 66 -7.26 -24.73 13.69
C LEU A 66 -7.30 -26.12 14.33
N LYS A 67 -6.37 -26.35 15.25
CA LYS A 67 -6.25 -27.58 16.04
C LYS A 67 -6.66 -27.34 17.48
N ARG A 68 -6.91 -28.41 18.22
CA ARG A 68 -7.23 -28.31 19.66
C ARG A 68 -6.15 -27.55 20.45
N ASP A 69 -4.88 -27.78 20.11
CA ASP A 69 -3.73 -27.20 20.82
C ASP A 69 -3.51 -25.70 20.52
N ASP A 70 -4.23 -25.15 19.55
CA ASP A 70 -4.24 -23.71 19.25
C ASP A 70 -5.06 -22.89 20.27
N PHE A 71 -5.75 -23.59 21.17
CA PHE A 71 -6.62 -22.98 22.17
C PHE A 71 -6.07 -23.17 23.58
N GLU A 72 -6.45 -22.25 24.45
CA GLU A 72 -6.15 -22.28 25.88
C GLU A 72 -7.45 -22.14 26.69
N TRP A 73 -7.47 -22.75 27.86
CA TRP A 73 -8.56 -22.59 28.82
C TRP A 73 -8.34 -21.35 29.67
N THR A 74 -9.36 -20.53 29.77
CA THR A 74 -9.46 -19.41 30.72
C THR A 74 -10.63 -19.63 31.65
N TRP A 75 -10.72 -18.81 32.70
CA TRP A 75 -11.89 -18.78 33.57
C TRP A 75 -13.19 -18.39 32.84
N ARG A 76 -13.11 -17.77 31.65
CA ARG A 76 -14.26 -17.42 30.79
C ARG A 76 -14.55 -18.48 29.72
N GLY A 77 -13.80 -19.57 29.68
CA GLY A 77 -13.92 -20.63 28.69
C GLY A 77 -12.70 -20.74 27.77
N ARG A 78 -12.87 -21.44 26.65
CA ARG A 78 -11.81 -21.72 25.68
C ARG A 78 -11.61 -20.52 24.75
N GLN A 79 -10.38 -20.04 24.64
CA GLN A 79 -10.00 -18.98 23.71
C GLN A 79 -8.82 -19.39 22.85
N LEU A 80 -8.61 -18.71 21.73
CA LEU A 80 -7.40 -18.87 20.91
C LEU A 80 -6.18 -18.38 21.68
N LYS A 81 -5.05 -19.07 21.55
CA LYS A 81 -3.76 -18.59 22.06
C LYS A 81 -3.32 -17.32 21.34
N GLN A 82 -2.44 -16.55 21.99
CA GLN A 82 -1.94 -15.28 21.46
C GLN A 82 -1.44 -15.33 20.00
N PRO A 83 -0.63 -16.33 19.57
CA PRO A 83 -0.16 -16.38 18.18
C PRO A 83 -1.31 -16.47 17.17
N LYS A 84 -2.32 -17.28 17.47
CA LYS A 84 -3.51 -17.42 16.62
C LYS A 84 -4.38 -16.16 16.60
N ARG A 85 -4.50 -15.45 17.72
CA ARG A 85 -5.15 -14.13 17.76
C ARG A 85 -4.44 -13.14 16.84
N GLN A 86 -3.11 -13.16 16.79
CA GLN A 86 -2.32 -12.31 15.89
C GLN A 86 -2.51 -12.68 14.42
N GLU A 87 -2.61 -13.96 14.08
CA GLU A 87 -2.93 -14.40 12.71
C GLU A 87 -4.27 -13.83 12.23
N VAL A 88 -5.33 -13.92 13.05
CA VAL A 88 -6.65 -13.33 12.75
C VAL A 88 -6.54 -11.82 12.54
N CYS A 89 -5.87 -11.12 13.44
CA CYS A 89 -5.67 -9.68 13.26
C CYS A 89 -4.89 -9.34 11.99
N GLY A 90 -3.95 -10.20 11.59
CA GLY A 90 -3.24 -10.10 10.32
C GLY A 90 -4.16 -10.23 9.10
N ILE A 91 -5.19 -11.07 9.17
CA ILE A 91 -6.20 -11.20 8.10
C ILE A 91 -6.98 -9.90 7.94
N PHE A 92 -7.53 -9.35 9.03
CA PHE A 92 -8.26 -8.07 9.00
C PHE A 92 -7.38 -6.92 8.51
N GLN A 93 -6.16 -6.82 9.06
CA GLN A 93 -5.18 -5.82 8.65
C GLN A 93 -4.85 -5.94 7.15
N GLY A 94 -4.69 -7.17 6.65
CA GLY A 94 -4.40 -7.44 5.24
C GLY A 94 -5.50 -6.93 4.32
N ILE A 95 -6.76 -7.22 4.62
CA ILE A 95 -7.90 -6.74 3.82
C ILE A 95 -7.93 -5.21 3.81
N VAL A 96 -7.82 -4.55 4.97
CA VAL A 96 -7.82 -3.08 5.05
C VAL A 96 -6.62 -2.47 4.30
N ASN A 97 -5.45 -3.11 4.33
CA ASN A 97 -4.28 -2.68 3.56
C ASN A 97 -4.53 -2.76 2.06
N GLU A 98 -5.07 -3.88 1.58
CA GLU A 98 -5.40 -4.11 0.18
C GLU A 98 -6.44 -3.08 -0.30
N THR A 99 -7.52 -2.88 0.47
CA THR A 99 -8.59 -1.92 0.19
C THR A 99 -8.06 -0.48 0.16
N TRP A 100 -7.20 -0.11 1.11
CA TRP A 100 -6.54 1.20 1.12
C TRP A 100 -5.67 1.43 -0.11
N ALA A 101 -4.85 0.44 -0.47
CA ALA A 101 -3.97 0.54 -1.64
C ALA A 101 -4.78 0.68 -2.94
N MET A 102 -5.89 -0.06 -3.06
CA MET A 102 -6.81 0.07 -4.19
C MET A 102 -7.48 1.45 -4.24
N ALA A 103 -7.92 1.98 -3.10
CA ALA A 103 -8.53 3.30 -3.03
C ALA A 103 -7.54 4.41 -3.40
N GLN A 104 -6.30 4.33 -2.90
CA GLN A 104 -5.23 5.27 -3.26
C GLN A 104 -4.89 5.22 -4.75
N LYS A 105 -4.78 4.02 -5.33
CA LYS A 105 -4.52 3.84 -6.77
C LYS A 105 -5.62 4.44 -7.65
N ASN A 106 -6.86 4.41 -7.17
CA ASN A 106 -8.03 4.91 -7.92
C ASN A 106 -8.56 6.25 -7.39
N LYS A 107 -7.74 7.01 -6.64
CA LYS A 107 -8.17 8.25 -5.99
C LYS A 107 -8.81 9.25 -6.95
N ALA A 108 -8.29 9.38 -8.17
CA ALA A 108 -8.81 10.28 -9.19
C ALA A 108 -10.25 9.95 -9.64
N ARG A 109 -10.70 8.71 -9.44
CA ARG A 109 -12.05 8.24 -9.78
C ARG A 109 -13.07 8.43 -8.65
N LEU A 110 -12.63 8.91 -7.49
CA LEU A 110 -13.47 9.13 -6.32
C LEU A 110 -14.01 10.56 -6.29
N SER A 111 -15.19 10.75 -5.69
CA SER A 111 -15.71 12.08 -5.37
C SER A 111 -14.76 12.85 -4.44
N ALA A 112 -14.82 14.17 -4.43
CA ALA A 112 -13.98 15.00 -3.57
C ALA A 112 -14.09 14.64 -2.08
N GLU A 113 -15.32 14.34 -1.62
CA GLU A 113 -15.60 13.85 -0.26
C GLU A 113 -14.86 12.54 0.03
N ASN A 114 -14.95 11.55 -0.85
CA ASN A 114 -14.29 10.26 -0.68
C ASN A 114 -12.75 10.38 -0.77
N GLN A 115 -12.24 11.34 -1.54
CA GLN A 115 -10.81 11.63 -1.57
C GLN A 115 -10.31 12.22 -0.25
N GLN A 116 -11.16 12.93 0.51
CA GLN A 116 -10.80 13.49 1.81
C GLN A 116 -10.59 12.39 2.85
N VAL A 117 -11.42 11.34 2.83
CA VAL A 117 -11.25 10.15 3.67
C VAL A 117 -9.91 9.47 3.43
N LEU A 118 -9.34 9.57 2.22
CA LEU A 118 -8.03 9.03 1.86
C LEU A 118 -6.82 9.89 2.30
N GLN A 119 -7.04 10.98 3.02
CA GLN A 119 -5.94 11.78 3.58
C GLN A 119 -5.33 11.14 4.83
N SER A 120 -6.11 10.32 5.55
CA SER A 120 -5.69 9.66 6.77
C SER A 120 -6.12 8.21 6.75
N ARG A 121 -5.20 7.32 7.14
CA ARG A 121 -5.47 5.90 7.23
C ARG A 121 -6.52 5.57 8.29
N SER A 122 -6.51 6.28 9.43
CA SER A 122 -7.54 6.12 10.46
C SER A 122 -8.91 6.59 9.96
N ALA A 123 -8.98 7.73 9.26
CA ALA A 123 -10.25 8.24 8.72
C ALA A 123 -10.87 7.24 7.72
N PHE A 124 -10.03 6.58 6.93
CA PHE A 124 -10.48 5.52 6.04
C PHE A 124 -10.97 4.27 6.76
N ILE A 125 -10.27 3.84 7.81
CA ILE A 125 -10.70 2.71 8.63
C ILE A 125 -12.05 3.03 9.30
N GLU A 126 -12.24 4.24 9.79
CA GLU A 126 -13.51 4.72 10.34
C GLU A 126 -14.61 4.75 9.29
N ALA A 127 -14.31 5.18 8.06
CA ALA A 127 -15.26 5.16 6.95
C ALA A 127 -15.66 3.73 6.51
N LEU A 128 -14.85 2.72 6.82
CA LEU A 128 -15.24 1.31 6.67
C LEU A 128 -16.18 0.82 7.79
N GLY A 129 -16.44 1.65 8.80
CA GLY A 129 -17.32 1.34 9.93
C GLY A 129 -16.59 0.82 11.17
N TYR A 130 -15.25 0.89 11.22
CA TYR A 130 -14.50 0.47 12.40
C TYR A 130 -14.22 1.65 13.33
N GLU A 131 -14.88 1.66 14.49
CA GLU A 131 -14.68 2.69 15.50
C GLU A 131 -13.31 2.54 16.18
N ASN A 132 -12.58 3.66 16.33
CA ASN A 132 -11.27 3.70 17.00
C ASN A 132 -10.22 2.74 16.41
N ASN A 133 -10.35 2.37 15.13
CA ASN A 133 -9.57 1.34 14.46
C ASN A 133 -9.66 -0.05 15.14
N ILE A 134 -10.80 -0.37 15.74
CA ILE A 134 -11.03 -1.64 16.43
C ILE A 134 -11.98 -2.52 15.61
N VAL A 135 -11.58 -3.77 15.41
CA VAL A 135 -12.43 -4.83 14.88
C VAL A 135 -12.89 -5.70 16.04
N ASP A 136 -14.20 -5.72 16.30
CA ASP A 136 -14.83 -6.72 17.16
C ASP A 136 -14.91 -8.04 16.40
N THR A 137 -14.00 -8.96 16.72
CA THR A 137 -13.89 -10.23 15.99
C THR A 137 -15.00 -11.22 16.32
N LYS A 138 -15.80 -10.96 17.36
CA LYS A 138 -16.74 -11.91 17.97
C LYS A 138 -16.09 -13.23 18.46
N MET A 139 -14.76 -13.33 18.47
CA MET A 139 -13.99 -14.50 18.94
C MET A 139 -13.46 -14.34 20.37
N GLY A 140 -13.96 -13.35 21.12
CA GLY A 140 -13.56 -13.08 22.50
C GLY A 140 -12.30 -12.21 22.63
N PHE A 141 -11.85 -11.57 21.55
CA PHE A 141 -10.78 -10.58 21.55
C PHE A 141 -11.00 -9.58 20.41
N ASP A 142 -10.35 -8.42 20.51
CA ASP A 142 -10.42 -7.39 19.48
C ASP A 142 -9.10 -7.27 18.72
N CYS A 143 -9.19 -6.82 17.47
CA CYS A 143 -8.03 -6.49 16.65
C CYS A 143 -7.93 -4.98 16.45
N ARG A 144 -6.76 -4.41 16.72
CA ARG A 144 -6.46 -3.00 16.42
C ARG A 144 -5.81 -2.89 15.04
N LEU A 145 -6.47 -2.16 14.15
CA LEU A 145 -5.97 -1.82 12.83
C LEU A 145 -4.96 -0.66 12.93
N LYS A 146 -3.93 -0.75 12.09
CA LYS A 146 -2.89 0.28 11.92
C LYS A 146 -2.94 0.86 10.52
#